data_AF-A0A938R8B9-F1
#
_entry.id   AF-A0A938R8B9-F1
#
_cell.length_a   1.000
_cell.length_b   1.000
_cell.length_c   1.000
_cell.angle_alpha   90.00
_cell.angle_beta   90.00
_cell.angle_gamma   90.00
#
_symmetry.space_group_name_H-M   'P 1'
#
loop_
_entity.id
_entity.type
_entity.pdbx_description
1 polymer ?
#
loop_
_entity_poly.entity_id
_entity_poly.type
_entity_poly.pdbx_seq_one_letter_code
_entity_poly.pdbx_strand_id
1 'polypeptide(L)'
;MIKKYLKRLIIIHKEAILMEVVTIKGLMQLLMKIRNTDERWTRGEKKEIKRHLKNIAKIVPAVAIFALPGGAILLPILAEVLDRRRIRRR
;
A
#
# COMPACT_ATOMS: atom_id res chain seq x y z
N MET A 1 -0.66 -1.47 -21.05
CA MET A 1 0.61 -0.94 -20.47
C MET A 1 0.61 -0.91 -18.94
N ILE A 2 -0.35 -0.26 -18.28
CA ILE A 2 -0.43 -0.14 -16.79
C ILE A 2 -0.41 -1.50 -16.07
N LYS A 3 -1.17 -2.50 -16.54
CA LYS A 3 -1.19 -3.85 -15.94
C LYS A 3 0.20 -4.52 -15.92
N LYS A 4 1.02 -4.32 -16.96
CA LYS A 4 2.37 -4.89 -17.08
C LYS A 4 3.33 -4.24 -16.09
N TYR A 5 3.21 -2.92 -15.92
CA TYR A 5 3.97 -2.15 -14.94
C TYR A 5 3.61 -2.53 -13.51
N LEU A 6 2.31 -2.62 -13.18
CA LEU A 6 1.85 -3.09 -11.86
C LEU A 6 2.32 -4.51 -11.55
N LYS A 7 2.20 -5.44 -12.51
CA LYS A 7 2.72 -6.81 -12.35
C LYS A 7 4.21 -6.81 -12.06
N ARG A 8 4.98 -5.94 -12.74
CA ARG A 8 6.42 -5.81 -12.53
C ARG A 8 6.74 -5.25 -11.13
N LEU A 9 6.04 -4.22 -10.67
CA LEU A 9 6.20 -3.67 -9.31
C LEU A 9 5.89 -4.71 -8.23
N ILE A 10 4.80 -5.46 -8.38
CA ILE A 10 4.42 -6.51 -7.42
C ILE A 10 5.50 -7.60 -7.34
N ILE A 11 6.09 -7.97 -8.49
CA ILE A 11 7.17 -8.98 -8.53
C ILE A 11 8.44 -8.46 -7.87
N ILE A 12 8.85 -7.22 -8.20
CA ILE A 12 10.08 -6.61 -7.66
C ILE A 12 9.99 -6.43 -6.14
N HIS A 13 8.83 -6.03 -5.62
CA HIS A 13 8.64 -5.74 -4.20
C HIS A 13 7.96 -6.88 -3.44
N LYS A 14 7.94 -8.10 -4.00
CA LYS A 14 7.25 -9.26 -3.44
C LYS A 14 7.59 -9.50 -1.96
N GLU A 15 8.86 -9.46 -1.60
CA GLU A 15 9.31 -9.74 -0.23
C GLU A 15 8.86 -8.68 0.77
N ALA A 16 8.90 -7.40 0.39
CA ALA A 16 8.37 -6.31 1.21
C ALA A 16 6.85 -6.45 1.39
N ILE A 17 6.12 -6.76 0.32
CA ILE A 17 4.68 -7.01 0.38
C ILE A 17 4.36 -8.20 1.29
N LEU A 18 5.15 -9.28 1.21
CA LEU A 18 4.98 -10.45 2.07
C LEU A 18 5.22 -10.09 3.55
N MET A 19 6.28 -9.34 3.86
CA MET A 19 6.55 -8.87 5.23
C MET A 19 5.40 -8.04 5.81
N GLU A 20 4.84 -7.11 5.02
CA GLU A 20 3.67 -6.32 5.44
C GLU A 20 2.45 -7.21 5.71
N VAL A 21 2.20 -8.21 4.85
CA VAL A 21 1.08 -9.15 5.02
C VAL A 21 1.26 -10.04 6.25
N VAL A 22 2.49 -10.48 6.55
CA VAL A 22 2.80 -11.29 7.75
C VAL A 22 2.65 -10.47 9.03
N THR A 23 3.03 -9.19 8.99
CA THR A 23 2.90 -8.26 10.12
C THR A 23 1.43 -8.01 10.50
N ILE A 24 0.53 -8.09 9.52
CA ILE A 24 -0.91 -7.97 9.76
C ILE A 24 -1.45 -9.29 10.31
N LYS A 25 -1.60 -9.32 11.64
CA LYS A 25 -2.20 -10.44 12.37
C LYS A 25 -3.50 -10.90 11.71
N GLY A 26 -3.56 -12.17 11.33
CA GLY A 26 -4.74 -12.82 10.75
C GLY A 26 -4.92 -12.68 9.23
N LEU A 27 -4.26 -11.72 8.56
CA LEU A 27 -4.41 -11.55 7.11
C LEU A 27 -3.84 -12.75 6.34
N MET A 28 -2.66 -13.23 6.74
CA MET A 28 -2.04 -14.39 6.07
C MET A 28 -2.89 -15.66 6.18
N GLN A 29 -3.50 -15.91 7.34
CA GLN A 29 -4.41 -17.04 7.54
C GLN A 29 -5.64 -16.94 6.64
N LEU A 30 -6.24 -15.74 6.55
CA LEU A 30 -7.38 -15.50 5.66
C LEU A 30 -7.00 -15.71 4.20
N LEU A 31 -5.85 -15.20 3.75
CA LEU A 31 -5.38 -15.35 2.37
C LEU A 31 -5.06 -16.81 2.02
N MET A 32 -4.50 -17.57 2.95
CA MET A 32 -4.14 -18.98 2.74
C MET A 32 -5.32 -19.95 2.89
N LYS A 33 -6.44 -19.54 3.49
CA LYS A 33 -7.61 -20.41 3.75
C LYS A 33 -8.04 -21.20 2.50
N ILE A 34 -8.26 -20.52 1.38
CA ILE A 34 -8.69 -21.17 0.12
C ILE A 34 -7.68 -22.24 -0.30
N ARG A 35 -6.38 -21.96 -0.20
CA ARG A 35 -5.34 -22.90 -0.60
C ARG A 35 -5.21 -24.09 0.35
N ASN A 36 -5.45 -23.88 1.65
CA ASN A 36 -5.20 -24.88 2.68
C ASN A 36 -6.43 -25.76 2.98
N THR A 37 -7.64 -25.29 2.65
CA THR A 37 -8.90 -25.96 3.02
C THR A 37 -9.86 -26.17 1.85
N ASP A 38 -9.56 -25.62 0.66
CA ASP A 38 -10.46 -25.51 -0.49
C ASP A 38 -11.82 -24.81 -0.21
N GLU A 39 -11.98 -24.25 0.98
CA GLU A 39 -13.17 -23.50 1.36
C GLU A 39 -13.14 -22.06 0.84
N ARG A 40 -14.28 -21.60 0.34
CA ARG A 40 -14.44 -20.21 -0.08
C ARG A 40 -14.54 -19.28 1.13
N TRP A 41 -14.09 -18.04 0.96
CA TRP A 41 -14.32 -17.00 1.96
C TRP A 41 -15.82 -16.70 2.14
N THR A 42 -16.23 -16.67 3.40
CA THR A 42 -17.52 -16.15 3.85
C THR A 42 -17.62 -14.64 3.57
N ARG A 43 -18.83 -14.08 3.70
CA ARG A 43 -19.03 -12.62 3.56
C ARG A 43 -18.26 -11.83 4.63
N GLY A 44 -18.16 -12.36 5.85
CA GLY A 44 -17.39 -11.74 6.95
C GLY A 44 -15.90 -11.69 6.64
N GLU A 45 -15.31 -12.82 6.24
CA GLU A 45 -13.90 -12.93 5.88
C GLU A 45 -13.54 -12.01 4.71
N LYS A 46 -14.39 -11.93 3.67
CA LYS A 46 -14.20 -10.99 2.55
C LYS A 46 -14.19 -9.53 3.01
N LYS A 47 -15.02 -9.18 3.99
CA LYS A 47 -15.07 -7.81 4.55
C LYS A 47 -13.78 -7.51 5.32
N GLU A 48 -13.29 -8.48 6.07
CA GLU A 48 -12.03 -8.37 6.81
C GLU A 48 -10.81 -8.26 5.89
N ILE A 49 -10.71 -9.11 4.86
CA ILE A 49 -9.66 -9.01 3.82
C ILE A 49 -9.69 -7.61 3.18
N LYS A 50 -10.87 -7.13 2.77
CA LYS A 50 -11.01 -5.78 2.20
C LYS A 50 -10.56 -4.68 3.16
N ARG A 51 -10.86 -4.81 4.46
CA ARG A 51 -10.43 -3.87 5.50
C ARG A 51 -8.90 -3.82 5.60
N HIS A 52 -8.25 -4.98 5.66
CA HIS A 52 -6.79 -5.06 5.74
C HIS A 52 -6.12 -4.49 4.48
N LEU A 53 -6.60 -4.87 3.29
CA LEU A 53 -6.09 -4.34 2.03
C LEU A 53 -6.29 -2.82 1.91
N LYS A 54 -7.42 -2.28 2.40
CA LYS A 54 -7.66 -0.83 2.44
C LYS A 54 -6.67 -0.12 3.37
N ASN A 55 -6.31 -0.72 4.50
CA ASN A 55 -5.34 -0.14 5.42
C ASN A 55 -3.93 -0.15 4.80
N ILE A 56 -3.52 -1.23 4.14
CA ILE A 56 -2.27 -1.28 3.36
C ILE A 56 -2.27 -0.18 2.28
N ALA A 57 -3.37 -0.08 1.53
CA ALA A 57 -3.51 0.91 0.47
C ALA A 57 -3.53 2.37 0.97
N LYS A 58 -3.71 2.63 2.27
CA LYS A 58 -3.56 3.97 2.88
C LYS A 58 -2.12 4.30 3.26
N ILE A 59 -1.27 3.29 3.41
CA ILE A 59 0.15 3.45 3.79
C ILE A 59 1.03 3.55 2.54
N VAL A 60 0.70 2.79 1.49
CA VAL A 60 1.39 2.78 0.18
C VAL A 60 1.16 4.01 -0.74
N PRO A 61 0.18 4.94 -0.56
CA PRO A 61 0.00 6.09 -1.47
C PRO A 61 1.26 6.94 -1.61
N ALA A 62 1.98 7.16 -0.50
CA ALA A 62 3.22 7.91 -0.50
C ALA A 62 4.28 7.23 -1.39
N VAL A 63 4.42 5.90 -1.28
CA VAL A 63 5.37 5.11 -2.09
C VAL A 63 5.03 5.21 -3.58
N ALA A 64 3.75 5.15 -3.93
CA ALA A 64 3.31 5.31 -5.32
C ALA A 64 3.59 6.71 -5.87
N ILE A 65 3.35 7.76 -5.07
CA ILE A 65 3.61 9.15 -5.46
C ILE A 65 5.12 9.42 -5.59
N PHE A 66 5.95 8.91 -4.66
CA PHE A 66 7.41 9.06 -4.71
C PHE A 66 8.08 8.23 -5.83
N ALA A 67 7.46 7.13 -6.28
CA ALA A 67 7.97 6.27 -7.35
C ALA A 67 7.60 6.74 -8.78
N LEU A 68 6.70 7.71 -8.94
CA LEU A 68 6.41 8.31 -10.25
C LEU A 68 7.60 9.20 -10.71
N PRO A 69 7.90 9.29 -12.02
CA PRO A 69 8.85 10.28 -12.54
C PRO A 69 8.25 11.68 -12.35
N GLY A 70 8.48 12.26 -11.18
CA GLY A 70 7.77 13.44 -10.66
C GLY A 70 7.68 13.46 -9.12
N GLY A 71 7.86 12.31 -8.45
CA GLY A 71 7.93 12.22 -6.99
C GLY A 71 9.07 13.03 -6.37
N ALA A 72 10.19 13.17 -7.07
CA ALA A 72 11.31 14.03 -6.68
C ALA A 72 10.97 15.54 -6.78
N ILE A 73 10.08 15.94 -7.70
CA ILE A 73 9.55 17.32 -7.80
C ILE A 73 8.49 17.56 -6.71
N LEU A 74 7.84 16.50 -6.22
CA LEU A 74 6.87 16.60 -5.15
C LEU A 74 7.49 16.93 -3.79
N LEU A 75 8.74 16.51 -3.54
CA LEU A 75 9.49 16.84 -2.32
C LEU A 75 9.65 18.36 -2.09
N PRO A 76 10.16 19.16 -3.05
CA PRO A 76 10.27 20.61 -2.89
C PRO A 76 8.90 21.29 -2.74
N ILE A 77 7.86 20.83 -3.46
CA ILE A 77 6.50 21.38 -3.30
C ILE A 77 5.94 21.07 -1.91
N LEU A 78 6.12 19.84 -1.40
CA LEU A 78 5.73 19.47 -0.05
C LEU A 78 6.50 20.27 1.00
N ALA A 79 7.81 20.46 0.80
CA ALA A 79 8.64 21.28 1.66
C ALA A 79 8.12 22.72 1.68
N GLU A 80 7.77 23.32 0.54
CA GLU A 80 7.25 24.68 0.44
C GLU A 80 5.85 24.84 1.07
N VAL A 81 4.98 23.84 0.91
CA VAL A 81 3.65 23.83 1.55
C VAL A 81 3.75 23.68 3.07
N LEU A 82 4.64 22.80 3.57
CA LEU A 82 4.85 22.57 5.00
C LEU A 82 5.71 23.66 5.67
N ASP A 83 6.60 24.30 4.92
CA ASP A 83 7.40 25.47 5.32
C ASP A 83 6.61 26.79 5.27
N ARG A 84 5.27 26.71 5.29
CA ARG A 84 4.40 27.86 5.64
C ARG A 84 4.55 28.34 7.09
N ARG A 85 5.62 27.96 7.81
CA ARG A 85 5.98 28.51 9.13
C ARG A 85 6.89 29.74 9.06
N ARG A 86 7.12 30.35 7.88
CA ARG A 86 7.91 31.59 7.76
C ARG A 86 7.20 32.82 7.17
N ILE A 87 5.92 32.77 6.81
CA ILE A 87 5.19 33.93 6.23
C ILE A 87 4.15 34.50 7.22
N ARG A 88 4.38 34.34 8.54
CA ARG A 88 3.59 34.99 9.60
C ARG A 88 4.46 35.59 10.72
N ARG A 89 5.67 36.00 10.36
CA ARG A 89 6.51 36.90 11.16
C ARG A 89 7.06 38.02 10.28
N ARG A 90 6.17 38.82 9.73
CA ARG A 90 6.35 40.24 9.47
C ARG A 90 4.99 40.87 9.29
#